data_AF-A0A843JP34-F1
#
_entry.id   AF-A0A843JP34-F1
#
_cell.length_a   1.000
_cell.length_b   1.000
_cell.length_c   1.000
_cell.angle_alpha   90.00
_cell.angle_beta   90.00
_cell.angle_gamma   90.00
#
_symmetry.space_group_name_H-M   'P 1'
#
loop_
_entity.id
_entity.type
_entity.pdbx_description
1 polymer ?
#
loop_
_entity_poly.entity_id
_entity_poly.type
_entity_poly.pdbx_seq_one_letter_code
_entity_poly.pdbx_strand_id
1 'polypeptide(L)'
;MSEAENTELLVAEDIYLTSGVHIGTQQKSADMKDFIYKVRQDGLYVLDVKKTDDRIRATAKFLARFDPKRILVVSARQYGQRPA
;
A
#
# COMPACT_ATOMS: atom_id res chain seq x y z
N MET A 1 26.54 8.80 13.49
CA MET A 1 25.36 9.68 13.48
C MET A 1 24.45 9.17 12.39
N SER A 2 23.47 8.35 12.74
CA SER A 2 22.52 7.81 11.78
C SER A 2 21.58 8.94 11.38
N GLU A 3 21.73 9.43 10.15
CA GLU A 3 20.67 10.14 9.47
C GLU A 3 19.44 9.24 9.53
N ALA A 4 18.49 9.59 10.40
CA ALA A 4 17.13 9.18 10.18
C ALA A 4 16.77 9.74 8.81
N GLU A 5 16.81 8.91 7.78
CA GLU A 5 16.19 9.20 6.51
C GLU A 5 14.75 9.56 6.84
N ASN A 6 14.50 10.86 6.92
CA ASN A 6 13.19 11.45 7.10
C ASN A 6 12.45 11.15 5.80
N THR A 7 11.99 9.90 5.66
CA THR A 7 11.33 9.41 4.46
C THR A 7 9.94 10.01 4.55
N GLU A 8 9.83 11.26 4.10
CA GLU A 8 8.58 12.00 4.07
C GLU A 8 7.59 11.17 3.24
N LEU A 9 6.64 10.53 3.93
CA LEU A 9 5.55 9.76 3.32
C LEU A 9 4.74 10.68 2.40
N LEU A 10 4.02 10.12 1.43
CA LEU A 10 3.21 10.90 0.48
C LEU A 10 2.13 11.71 1.19
N VAL A 11 1.65 11.18 2.32
CA VAL A 11 0.70 11.80 3.24
C VAL A 11 1.12 11.47 4.67
N ALA A 12 0.55 12.18 5.65
CA ALA A 12 0.80 11.89 7.06
C ALA A 12 0.51 10.41 7.39
N GLU A 13 1.33 9.80 8.26
CA GLU A 13 1.19 8.39 8.64
C GLU A 13 -0.21 8.08 9.20
N ASP A 14 -0.77 9.00 9.98
CA ASP A 14 -2.11 8.89 10.56
C ASP A 14 -3.19 8.66 9.51
N ILE A 15 -3.03 9.20 8.29
CA ILE A 15 -3.99 9.02 7.19
C ILE A 15 -3.95 7.57 6.70
N TYR A 16 -2.77 6.96 6.59
CA TYR A 16 -2.65 5.54 6.22
C TYR A 16 -3.25 4.62 7.29
N LEU A 17 -3.06 4.97 8.56
CA LEU A 17 -3.56 4.19 9.69
C LEU A 17 -5.09 4.28 9.81
N THR A 18 -5.63 5.49 9.78
CA THR A 18 -7.09 5.73 9.88
C THR A 18 -7.86 5.20 8.67
N SER A 19 -7.23 5.19 7.49
CA SER A 19 -7.82 4.58 6.27
C SER A 19 -7.74 3.05 6.25
N GLY A 20 -7.09 2.42 7.24
CA GLY A 20 -7.03 0.96 7.37
C GLY A 20 -6.15 0.25 6.34
N VAL A 21 -5.26 0.96 5.64
CA VAL A 21 -4.41 0.38 4.56
C VAL A 21 -3.48 -0.74 5.07
N HIS A 22 -3.08 -0.64 6.34
CA HIS A 22 -2.20 -1.62 6.99
C HIS A 22 -2.92 -2.91 7.42
N ILE A 23 -4.25 -2.96 7.37
CA ILE A 23 -5.04 -4.11 7.83
C ILE A 23 -5.07 -5.17 6.72
N GLY A 24 -4.34 -6.26 6.93
CA GLY A 24 -4.34 -7.42 6.04
C GLY A 24 -5.44 -8.43 6.38
N THR A 25 -5.22 -9.69 5.99
CA THR A 25 -6.16 -10.80 6.24
C THR A 25 -5.55 -11.82 7.20
N GLN A 26 -6.26 -12.91 7.50
CA GLN A 26 -5.72 -14.04 8.27
C GLN A 26 -4.87 -14.99 7.41
N GLN A 27 -4.95 -14.88 6.08
CA GLN A 27 -4.20 -15.73 5.15
C GLN A 27 -2.98 -14.98 4.63
N LYS A 28 -1.86 -15.71 4.43
CA LYS A 28 -0.65 -15.18 3.79
C LYS A 28 -0.18 -16.10 2.67
N SER A 29 0.40 -15.51 1.63
CA SER A 29 1.14 -16.23 0.60
C SER A 29 2.66 -16.08 0.81
N ALA A 30 3.46 -16.87 0.10
CA ALA A 30 4.92 -16.77 0.17
C ALA A 30 5.42 -15.42 -0.35
N ASP A 31 4.83 -14.90 -1.42
CA ASP A 31 5.26 -13.66 -2.08
C ASP A 31 4.97 -12.41 -1.24
N MET A 32 3.99 -12.49 -0.34
CA MET A 32 3.61 -11.35 0.52
C MET A 32 4.48 -11.21 1.78
N LYS A 33 5.38 -12.17 2.06
CA LYS A 33 6.19 -12.19 3.30
C LYS A 33 6.98 -10.89 3.50
N ASP A 34 7.56 -10.36 2.43
CA ASP A 34 8.38 -9.14 2.50
C ASP A 34 7.55 -7.88 2.80
N PHE A 35 6.23 -7.90 2.61
CA PHE A 35 5.36 -6.75 2.84
C PHE A 35 4.64 -6.79 4.19
N ILE A 36 4.77 -7.90 4.93
CA ILE A 36 4.16 -8.08 6.25
C ILE A 36 5.10 -7.52 7.31
N TYR A 37 4.59 -6.56 8.10
CA TYR A 37 5.32 -5.96 9.21
C TYR A 37 5.25 -6.83 10.47
N LYS A 38 4.04 -7.24 10.88
CA LYS A 38 3.82 -8.09 12.06
C LYS A 38 2.49 -8.85 12.00
N VAL A 39 2.29 -9.75 12.95
CA VAL A 39 1.01 -10.45 13.17
C VAL A 39 0.36 -9.88 14.43
N ARG A 40 -0.94 -9.57 14.36
CA ARG A 40 -1.73 -9.11 15.50
C ARG A 40 -2.26 -10.30 16.31
N GLN A 41 -2.68 -10.08 17.55
CA GLN A 41 -3.13 -11.14 18.47
C GLN A 41 -4.34 -11.92 17.97
N ASP A 42 -5.17 -11.33 17.12
CA ASP A 42 -6.34 -11.93 16.47
C ASP A 42 -6.00 -12.69 15.17
N GLY A 43 -4.71 -12.79 14.84
CA GLY A 43 -4.22 -13.50 13.66
C GLY A 43 -4.25 -12.71 12.36
N LEU A 44 -4.62 -11.42 12.39
CA LEU A 44 -4.52 -10.55 11.22
C LEU A 44 -3.06 -10.14 10.95
N TYR A 45 -2.64 -10.24 9.69
CA TYR A 45 -1.36 -9.72 9.23
C TYR A 45 -1.43 -8.20 9.05
N VAL A 46 -0.44 -7.49 9.58
CA VAL A 46 -0.28 -6.04 9.41
C VAL A 46 0.73 -5.77 8.31
N LEU A 47 0.36 -4.96 7.33
CA LEU A 47 1.22 -4.56 6.21
C LEU A 47 2.11 -3.38 6.56
N ASP A 48 3.30 -3.32 5.96
CA ASP A 48 4.25 -2.21 6.10
C ASP A 48 3.79 -0.99 5.27
N VAL A 49 3.51 0.12 5.94
CA VAL A 49 3.04 1.37 5.32
C VAL A 49 4.14 2.03 4.49
N LYS A 50 5.40 1.99 4.94
CA LYS A 50 6.51 2.59 4.20
C LYS A 50 6.72 1.89 2.86
N LYS A 51 6.65 0.55 2.86
CA LYS A 51 6.73 -0.23 1.61
C LYS A 51 5.56 0.06 0.67
N THR A 52 4.37 0.28 1.23
CA THR A 52 3.19 0.69 0.45
C THR A 52 3.43 2.04 -0.24
N ASP A 53 3.93 3.03 0.50
CA ASP A 53 4.24 4.37 -0.03
C ASP A 53 5.27 4.30 -1.17
N ASP A 54 6.38 3.58 -0.96
CA ASP A 54 7.44 3.38 -1.95
C ASP A 54 6.90 2.76 -3.25
N ARG A 55 6.01 1.77 -3.13
CA ARG A 55 5.39 1.10 -4.29
C ARG A 55 4.41 2.01 -5.02
N ILE A 56 3.67 2.87 -4.32
CA ILE A 56 2.81 3.89 -4.94
C ILE A 56 3.66 4.84 -5.77
N ARG A 57 4.79 5.34 -5.22
CA ARG A 57 5.71 6.23 -5.96
C ARG A 57 6.30 5.57 -7.20
N ALA A 58 6.75 4.32 -7.05
CA ALA A 58 7.30 3.55 -8.18
C ALA A 58 6.25 3.37 -9.29
N THR A 59 5.02 3.04 -8.91
CA THR A 59 3.91 2.83 -9.85
C THR A 59 3.51 4.14 -10.53
N ALA A 60 3.43 5.24 -9.79
CA ALA A 60 3.14 6.56 -10.35
C ALA A 60 4.19 6.97 -11.41
N LYS A 61 5.48 6.81 -11.10
CA LYS A 61 6.58 7.06 -12.05
C LYS A 61 6.52 6.14 -13.28
N PHE A 62 6.08 4.90 -13.11
CA PHE A 62 5.91 3.96 -14.22
C PHE A 62 4.77 4.38 -15.13
N LEU A 63 3.58 4.66 -14.58
CA LEU A 63 2.39 5.04 -15.34
C LEU A 63 2.58 6.39 -16.07
N ALA A 64 3.32 7.33 -15.48
CA ALA A 64 3.63 8.63 -16.10
C ALA A 64 4.39 8.53 -17.44
N ARG A 65 4.95 7.36 -17.78
CA ARG A 65 5.66 7.13 -19.06
C ARG A 65 4.72 6.80 -20.22
N PHE A 66 3.42 6.64 -19.96
CA PHE A 66 2.44 6.22 -20.96
C PHE A 66 1.41 7.32 -21.21
N ASP A 67 0.90 7.40 -22.44
CA ASP A 67 -0.29 8.21 -22.74
C ASP A 67 -1.47 7.73 -21.88
N PRO A 68 -2.13 8.63 -21.12
CA PRO A 68 -3.29 8.31 -20.30
C PRO A 68 -4.40 7.55 -21.05
N LYS A 69 -4.61 7.81 -22.35
CA LYS A 69 -5.62 7.12 -23.17
C LYS A 69 -5.33 5.63 -23.37
N ARG A 70 -4.10 5.18 -23.08
CA ARG A 70 -3.67 3.78 -23.18
C ARG A 70 -3.64 3.06 -21.83
N ILE A 71 -4.07 3.71 -20.75
CA ILE A 71 -4.12 3.10 -19.41
C ILE A 71 -5.55 2.64 -19.14
N LEU A 72 -5.73 1.34 -18.92
CA LEU A 72 -7.01 0.74 -18.54
C LEU A 72 -6.95 0.32 -17.06
N VAL A 73 -7.91 0.81 -16.26
CA VAL A 73 -8.09 0.42 -14.85
C VAL A 73 -9.30 -0.49 -14.75
N VAL A 74 -9.16 -1.65 -14.12
CA VAL A 74 -10.23 -2.67 -14.00
C VAL A 74 -10.42 -3.08 -12.55
N SER A 75 -11.68 -3.10 -12.10
CA SER A 75 -12.06 -3.69 -10.80
C SER A 75 -13.38 -4.45 -10.92
N ALA A 76 -13.38 -5.72 -10.54
CA ALA A 76 -14.60 -6.51 -10.36
C ALA A 76 -15.26 -6.27 -8.99
N ARG A 77 -14.53 -5.77 -8.00
CA ARG A 77 -15.06 -5.50 -6.65
C ARG A 77 -15.83 -4.19 -6.65
N GLN A 78 -17.01 -4.19 -6.01
CA GLN A 78 -17.90 -3.03 -5.93
C GLN A 78 -17.20 -1.79 -5.35
N TYR A 79 -16.47 -1.95 -4.23
CA TYR A 79 -15.73 -0.85 -3.60
C TYR A 79 -14.54 -0.31 -4.43
N GLY A 80 -14.14 -1.01 -5.49
CA GLY A 80 -13.14 -0.50 -6.45
C GLY A 80 -13.76 0.18 -7.68
N GLN A 81 -15.09 0.14 -7.85
CA GLN A 81 -15.79 0.83 -8.94
C GLN A 81 -16.37 2.17 -8.48
N ARG A 82 -16.92 2.19 -7.25
CA ARG A 82 -17.41 3.39 -6.59
C ARG A 82 -16.94 3.38 -5.14
N PRO A 83 -16.48 4.51 -4.60
CA PRO A 83 -16.20 4.62 -3.17
C PRO A 83 -17.46 4.26 -2.37
N ALA A 84 -17.25 3.59 -1.24
CA ALA A 84 -18.30 3.26 -0.28
C ALA A 84 -18.73 4.51 0.51
#